data_AF-A0A7S4CIS0-F1
#
_entry.id   AF-A0A7S4CIS0-F1
#
_cell.length_a   1.000
_cell.length_b   1.000
_cell.length_c   1.000
_cell.angle_alpha   90.00
_cell.angle_beta   90.00
_cell.angle_gamma   90.00
#
_symmetry.space_group_name_H-M   'P 1'
#
loop_
_entity.id
_entity.type
_entity.pdbx_description
1 polymer ?
#
loop_
_entity_poly.entity_id
_entity_poly.type
_entity_poly.pdbx_seq_one_letter_code
_entity_poly.pdbx_strand_id
1 'polypeptide(L)'
;FASEVGHLSVAPSGSDTLSKLQQNAADQNVQSKLLDAEGLAAQFPYFKFPPESAAVWEPKSSGHISARRLVHAQTVAAMKLGCQRFSWEAVRVDPDPGQGYTVHLESGAQVPSVCGRRVLVCCGAFSNARPLLPAGIDGNVVQLDLTCRTAVTAHCVLEEHDAARLAGMPSVIFRGADFHCWILPPIMYPDGACIIKIGGAPKEVLASHDEVVRWYRNGGE
;
A
#
# COMPACT_ATOMS: atom_id res chain seq x y z
N PHE A 1 -6.91 -11.13 -8.00
CA PHE A 1 -5.77 -10.38 -7.42
C PHE A 1 -5.94 -10.14 -5.92
N ALA A 2 -7.18 -10.10 -5.41
CA ALA A 2 -7.52 -10.07 -3.98
C ALA A 2 -7.71 -11.48 -3.42
N SER A 3 -7.48 -11.63 -2.12
CA SER A 3 -7.77 -12.83 -1.33
C SER A 3 -8.55 -12.42 -0.10
N GLU A 4 -9.75 -12.96 0.05
CA GLU A 4 -10.61 -12.75 1.22
C GLU A 4 -10.26 -13.80 2.28
N VAL A 5 -9.37 -13.43 3.20
CA VAL A 5 -8.89 -14.31 4.28
C VAL A 5 -9.22 -13.75 5.66
N GLY A 6 -9.92 -12.62 5.71
CA GLY A 6 -10.17 -11.90 6.94
C GLY A 6 -9.05 -10.92 7.32
N HIS A 7 -9.39 -10.03 8.23
CA HIS A 7 -8.47 -9.07 8.83
C HIS A 7 -8.65 -9.04 10.35
N LEU A 8 -7.53 -9.00 11.06
CA LEU A 8 -7.47 -8.94 12.52
C LEU A 8 -6.68 -7.71 12.94
N SER A 9 -7.35 -6.76 13.60
CA SER A 9 -6.70 -5.63 14.25
C SER A 9 -6.57 -5.92 15.75
N VAL A 10 -5.36 -6.20 16.20
CA VAL A 10 -5.04 -6.62 17.57
C VAL A 10 -4.37 -5.46 18.31
N ALA A 11 -4.83 -5.18 19.53
CA ALA A 11 -4.25 -4.18 20.42
C ALA A 11 -4.58 -4.51 21.89
N PRO A 12 -4.04 -3.78 22.89
CA PRO A 12 -4.46 -3.95 24.28
C PRO A 12 -5.97 -3.85 24.45
N SER A 13 -6.52 -4.72 25.30
CA SER A 13 -7.92 -4.74 25.66
C SER A 13 -8.37 -3.39 26.22
N GLY A 14 -9.55 -2.93 25.81
CA GLY A 14 -10.07 -1.62 26.19
C GLY A 14 -9.33 -0.41 25.61
N SER A 15 -8.36 -0.60 24.72
CA SER A 15 -7.64 0.53 24.11
C SER A 15 -8.53 1.36 23.18
N ASP A 16 -8.27 2.67 23.13
CA ASP A 16 -8.90 3.61 22.20
C ASP A 16 -8.82 3.15 20.74
N THR A 17 -7.77 2.41 20.38
CA THR A 17 -7.59 1.90 19.02
C THR A 17 -8.72 0.93 18.65
N LEU A 18 -9.03 -0.03 19.51
CA LEU A 18 -10.10 -1.00 19.23
C LEU A 18 -11.47 -0.32 19.27
N SER A 19 -11.70 0.58 20.24
CA SER A 19 -12.94 1.34 20.35
C SER A 19 -13.22 2.17 19.08
N LYS A 20 -12.20 2.86 18.54
CA LYS A 20 -12.32 3.62 17.29
C LYS A 20 -12.55 2.73 16.08
N LEU A 21 -11.90 1.56 16.02
CA LEU A 21 -12.12 0.59 14.94
C LEU A 21 -13.54 0.03 14.95
N GLN A 22 -14.07 -0.32 16.13
CA GLN A 22 -15.46 -0.79 16.26
C GLN A 22 -16.46 0.30 15.86
N GLN A 23 -16.24 1.54 16.31
CA GLN A 23 -17.10 2.67 15.92
C GLN A 23 -17.07 2.88 14.41
N ASN A 24 -15.88 2.92 13.80
CA ASN A 24 -15.75 3.06 12.35
C ASN A 24 -16.40 1.89 11.59
N ALA A 25 -16.25 0.66 12.08
CA ALA A 25 -16.92 -0.49 11.48
C ALA A 25 -18.45 -0.35 11.54
N ALA A 26 -19.00 0.11 12.67
CA ALA A 26 -20.42 0.39 12.81
C ALA A 26 -20.88 1.51 11.85
N ASP A 27 -20.16 2.63 11.80
CA ASP A 27 -20.49 3.79 10.95
C ASP A 27 -20.49 3.42 9.45
N GLN A 28 -19.60 2.51 9.05
CA GLN A 28 -19.45 2.04 7.67
C GLN A 28 -20.26 0.77 7.36
N ASN A 29 -21.06 0.25 8.30
CA ASN A 29 -21.78 -1.02 8.18
C ASN A 29 -20.88 -2.22 7.82
N VAL A 30 -19.64 -2.23 8.33
CA VAL A 30 -18.69 -3.33 8.16
C VAL A 30 -18.95 -4.39 9.23
N GLN A 31 -19.12 -5.64 8.79
CA GLN A 31 -19.29 -6.77 9.69
C GLN A 31 -17.97 -7.03 10.45
N SER A 32 -17.98 -6.79 11.75
CA SER A 32 -16.85 -7.08 12.64
C SER A 32 -17.29 -7.74 13.94
N LYS A 33 -16.35 -8.39 14.64
CA LYS A 33 -16.53 -8.98 15.97
C LYS A 33 -15.37 -8.56 16.86
N LEU A 34 -15.68 -8.17 18.10
CA LEU A 34 -14.65 -8.04 19.13
C LEU A 34 -14.37 -9.43 19.71
N LEU A 35 -13.10 -9.82 19.71
CA LEU A 35 -12.60 -11.03 20.34
C LEU A 35 -11.71 -10.62 21.52
N ASP A 36 -11.99 -11.17 22.70
CA ASP A 36 -11.08 -11.12 23.83
C ASP A 36 -9.94 -12.14 23.68
N ALA A 37 -9.09 -12.27 24.69
CA ALA A 37 -7.94 -13.17 24.67
C ALA A 37 -8.35 -14.65 24.48
N GLU A 38 -9.44 -15.09 25.11
CA GLU A 38 -9.96 -16.45 24.97
C GLU A 38 -10.53 -16.69 23.57
N GLY A 39 -11.33 -15.76 23.06
CA GLY A 39 -11.87 -15.80 21.71
C GLY A 39 -10.79 -15.79 20.64
N LEU A 40 -9.71 -15.03 20.84
CA LEU A 40 -8.53 -15.04 19.97
C LEU A 40 -7.85 -16.40 19.94
N ALA A 41 -7.59 -17.01 21.11
CA ALA A 41 -6.94 -18.31 21.21
C ALA A 41 -7.81 -19.43 20.62
N ALA A 42 -9.12 -19.36 20.80
CA ALA A 42 -10.07 -20.32 20.24
C ALA A 42 -10.19 -20.19 18.71
N GLN A 43 -10.29 -18.96 18.20
CA GLN A 43 -10.50 -18.70 16.77
C GLN A 43 -9.22 -18.85 15.94
N PHE A 44 -8.08 -18.49 16.51
CA PHE A 44 -6.78 -18.47 15.84
C PHE A 44 -5.69 -19.15 16.69
N PRO A 45 -5.77 -20.47 16.90
CA PRO A 45 -4.90 -21.19 17.86
C PRO A 45 -3.42 -21.21 17.47
N TYR A 46 -3.08 -20.84 16.24
CA TYR A 46 -1.71 -20.69 15.77
C TYR A 46 -1.08 -19.34 16.12
N PHE A 47 -1.85 -18.36 16.60
CA PHE A 47 -1.32 -17.12 17.15
C PHE A 47 -1.17 -17.18 18.67
N LYS A 48 -0.12 -16.53 19.17
CA LYS A 48 0.07 -16.26 20.60
C LYS A 48 0.29 -14.76 20.78
N PHE A 49 -0.79 -14.07 21.13
CA PHE A 49 -0.75 -12.65 21.47
C PHE A 49 -0.45 -12.45 22.97
N PRO A 50 0.04 -11.27 23.39
CA PRO A 50 0.15 -10.94 24.81
C PRO A 50 -1.19 -11.14 25.54
N PRO A 51 -1.21 -11.58 26.81
CA PRO A 51 -2.46 -11.90 27.54
C PRO A 51 -3.49 -10.77 27.57
N GLU A 52 -3.04 -9.52 27.62
CA GLU A 52 -3.90 -8.33 27.65
C GLU A 52 -4.39 -7.89 26.26
N SER A 53 -4.31 -8.75 25.24
CA SER A 53 -4.72 -8.42 23.87
C SER A 53 -6.20 -8.73 23.64
N ALA A 54 -6.85 -7.84 22.89
CA ALA A 54 -8.13 -8.08 22.25
C ALA A 54 -8.02 -7.72 20.77
N ALA A 55 -9.03 -8.08 19.97
CA ALA A 55 -9.01 -7.78 18.55
C ALA A 55 -10.38 -7.46 17.97
N VAL A 56 -10.39 -6.53 17.02
CA VAL A 56 -11.49 -6.38 16.07
C VAL A 56 -11.20 -7.31 14.89
N TRP A 57 -12.06 -8.30 14.69
CA TRP A 57 -11.98 -9.26 13.61
C TRP A 57 -13.05 -8.97 12.55
N GLU A 58 -12.59 -8.75 11.33
CA GLU A 58 -13.43 -8.60 10.13
C GLU A 58 -13.30 -9.90 9.31
N PRO A 59 -14.26 -10.83 9.35
CA PRO A 59 -14.13 -12.13 8.69
C PRO A 59 -14.36 -12.09 7.18
N LYS A 60 -15.00 -11.04 6.67
CA LYS A 60 -15.44 -10.92 5.28
C LYS A 60 -15.11 -9.54 4.73
N SER A 61 -15.07 -9.45 3.40
CA SER A 61 -14.72 -8.25 2.64
C SER A 61 -13.38 -7.65 3.05
N SER A 62 -12.47 -8.50 3.55
CA SER A 62 -11.19 -8.11 4.12
C SER A 62 -10.14 -9.20 3.87
N GLY A 63 -8.86 -8.80 3.91
CA GLY A 63 -7.74 -9.68 3.59
C GLY A 63 -6.63 -8.90 2.92
N HIS A 64 -6.09 -9.43 1.83
CA HIS A 64 -4.97 -8.79 1.13
C HIS A 64 -5.13 -8.78 -0.38
N ILE A 65 -4.39 -7.89 -1.03
CA ILE A 65 -4.29 -7.82 -2.49
C ILE A 65 -2.86 -8.01 -2.94
N SER A 66 -2.68 -8.58 -4.12
CA SER A 66 -1.43 -8.43 -4.86
C SER A 66 -1.49 -7.14 -5.67
N ALA A 67 -0.89 -6.08 -5.14
CA ALA A 67 -0.84 -4.76 -5.79
C ALA A 67 -0.28 -4.85 -7.22
N ARG A 68 0.79 -5.62 -7.43
CA ARG A 68 1.39 -5.83 -8.76
C ARG A 68 0.40 -6.45 -9.76
N ARG A 69 -0.33 -7.49 -9.34
CA ARG A 69 -1.35 -8.11 -10.21
C ARG A 69 -2.52 -7.18 -10.47
N LEU A 70 -2.93 -6.37 -9.48
CA LEU A 70 -3.98 -5.36 -9.66
C LEU A 70 -3.57 -4.30 -10.69
N VAL A 71 -2.38 -3.70 -10.53
CA VAL A 71 -1.83 -2.72 -11.48
C VAL A 71 -1.73 -3.30 -12.87
N HIS A 72 -1.22 -4.54 -12.99
CA HIS A 72 -1.13 -5.22 -14.28
C HIS A 72 -2.50 -5.41 -14.93
N ALA A 73 -3.49 -5.92 -14.16
CA ALA A 73 -4.84 -6.14 -14.67
C ALA A 73 -5.51 -4.83 -15.12
N GLN A 74 -5.40 -3.77 -14.33
CA GLN A 74 -5.95 -2.45 -14.66
C GLN A 74 -5.27 -1.85 -15.91
N THR A 75 -3.94 -1.97 -16.01
CA THR A 75 -3.18 -1.51 -17.18
C THR A 75 -3.63 -2.24 -18.45
N VAL A 76 -3.73 -3.57 -18.40
CA VAL A 76 -4.19 -4.39 -19.54
C VAL A 76 -5.63 -4.03 -19.93
N ALA A 77 -6.52 -3.85 -18.96
CA ALA A 77 -7.91 -3.45 -19.23
C ALA A 77 -7.98 -2.08 -19.93
N ALA A 78 -7.24 -1.09 -19.45
CA ALA A 78 -7.19 0.23 -20.07
C ALA A 78 -6.67 0.18 -21.51
N MET A 79 -5.59 -0.57 -21.76
CA MET A 79 -5.04 -0.73 -23.10
C MET A 79 -6.01 -1.43 -24.06
N LYS A 80 -6.75 -2.44 -23.58
CA LYS A 80 -7.80 -3.09 -24.37
C LYS A 80 -8.96 -2.17 -24.74
N LEU A 81 -9.18 -1.11 -23.94
CA LEU A 81 -10.17 -0.07 -24.20
C LEU A 81 -9.62 1.11 -25.02
N GLY A 82 -8.41 0.98 -25.59
CA GLY A 82 -7.81 1.97 -26.48
C GLY A 82 -6.88 2.97 -25.79
N CYS A 83 -6.60 2.82 -24.50
CA CYS A 83 -5.59 3.65 -23.84
C CYS A 83 -4.19 3.35 -24.38
N GLN A 84 -3.46 4.40 -24.78
CA GLN A 84 -2.06 4.29 -25.19
C GLN A 84 -1.15 4.39 -23.95
N ARG A 85 -0.20 3.46 -23.84
CA ARG A 85 0.78 3.44 -22.75
C ARG A 85 2.16 3.82 -23.28
N PHE A 86 2.71 4.88 -22.73
CA PHE A 86 4.10 5.29 -22.94
C PHE A 86 4.92 4.82 -21.73
N SER A 87 6.06 4.17 -21.97
CA SER A 87 6.92 3.64 -20.90
C SER A 87 8.11 4.56 -20.58
N TRP A 88 8.01 5.83 -20.97
CA TRP A 88 9.03 6.87 -20.75
C TRP A 88 8.61 7.81 -19.63
N GLU A 89 9.58 8.33 -18.89
CA GLU A 89 9.34 9.33 -17.84
C GLU A 89 8.79 10.63 -18.45
N ALA A 90 7.71 11.16 -17.85
CA ALA A 90 7.26 12.52 -18.12
C ALA A 90 8.13 13.50 -17.33
N VAL A 91 8.79 14.43 -18.01
CA VAL A 91 9.77 15.33 -17.40
C VAL A 91 9.25 16.76 -17.21
N ARG A 92 8.20 17.15 -17.94
CA ARG A 92 7.61 18.50 -17.86
C ARG A 92 6.20 18.52 -18.44
N VAL A 93 5.33 19.35 -17.88
CA VAL A 93 4.01 19.66 -18.45
C VAL A 93 3.92 21.16 -18.71
N ASP A 94 3.73 21.53 -19.98
CA ASP A 94 3.54 22.92 -20.38
C ASP A 94 2.09 23.14 -20.82
N PRO A 95 1.43 24.25 -20.44
CA PRO A 95 0.17 24.64 -21.04
C PRO A 95 0.40 25.01 -22.53
N ASP A 96 -0.53 24.59 -23.37
CA ASP A 96 -0.57 24.94 -24.79
C ASP A 96 -1.82 25.81 -25.04
N PRO A 97 -1.67 27.15 -25.16
CA PRO A 97 -2.78 28.07 -25.33
C PRO A 97 -3.70 27.69 -26.50
N GLY A 98 -4.94 27.33 -26.18
CA GLY A 98 -5.96 26.93 -27.16
C GLY A 98 -5.97 25.43 -27.51
N GLN A 99 -4.98 24.64 -27.07
CA GLN A 99 -4.92 23.19 -27.33
C GLN A 99 -4.88 22.32 -26.07
N GLY A 100 -4.61 22.91 -24.90
CA GLY A 100 -4.62 22.23 -23.61
C GLY A 100 -3.23 22.20 -23.00
N TYR A 101 -2.56 21.05 -23.06
CA TYR A 101 -1.27 20.81 -22.45
C TYR A 101 -0.39 19.92 -23.33
N THR A 102 0.91 20.14 -23.25
CA THR A 102 1.95 19.28 -23.81
C THR A 102 2.73 18.65 -22.67
N VAL A 103 2.81 17.32 -22.67
CA VAL A 103 3.63 16.55 -21.74
C VAL A 103 4.91 16.14 -22.46
N HIS A 104 6.05 16.63 -21.99
CA HIS A 104 7.36 16.28 -22.52
C HIS A 104 7.86 14.99 -21.89
N LEU A 105 8.40 14.10 -22.71
CA LEU A 105 8.99 12.83 -22.29
C LEU A 105 10.51 12.96 -22.21
N GLU A 106 11.15 12.05 -21.48
CA GLU A 106 12.61 12.03 -21.33
C GLU A 106 13.37 11.93 -22.66
N SER A 107 14.64 12.38 -22.66
CA SER A 107 15.50 12.27 -23.83
C SER A 107 15.70 10.82 -24.25
N GLY A 108 15.57 10.53 -25.54
CA GLY A 108 15.62 9.17 -26.07
C GLY A 108 14.27 8.45 -26.10
N ALA A 109 13.19 9.11 -25.66
CA ALA A 109 11.84 8.63 -25.90
C ALA A 109 11.54 8.52 -27.40
N GLN A 110 10.75 7.50 -27.78
CA GLN A 110 10.32 7.30 -29.17
C GLN A 110 9.51 8.49 -29.71
N VAL A 111 8.80 9.16 -28.82
CA VAL A 111 8.06 10.39 -29.10
C VAL A 111 8.54 11.43 -28.08
N PRO A 112 8.90 12.66 -28.50
CA PRO A 112 9.43 13.67 -27.58
C PRO A 112 8.36 14.26 -26.64
N SER A 113 7.09 14.25 -27.06
CA SER A 113 5.98 14.77 -26.27
C SER A 113 4.63 14.20 -26.69
N VAL A 114 3.64 14.32 -25.81
CA VAL A 114 2.23 14.00 -26.08
C VAL A 114 1.34 15.17 -25.70
N CYS A 115 0.32 15.46 -26.50
CA CYS A 115 -0.60 16.58 -26.28
C CYS A 115 -1.96 16.08 -25.79
N GLY A 116 -2.61 16.86 -24.93
CA GLY A 116 -3.94 16.54 -24.43
C GLY A 116 -4.67 17.77 -23.88
N ARG A 117 -6.01 17.75 -23.96
CA ARG A 117 -6.84 18.86 -23.44
C ARG A 117 -6.76 19.02 -21.92
N ARG A 118 -6.43 17.94 -21.21
CA ARG A 118 -6.30 17.87 -19.76
C ARG A 118 -5.16 16.92 -19.42
N VAL A 119 -4.48 17.20 -18.32
CA VAL A 119 -3.44 16.33 -17.74
C VAL A 119 -3.83 16.00 -16.31
N LEU A 120 -3.80 14.72 -15.97
CA LEU A 120 -3.95 14.23 -14.60
C LEU A 120 -2.60 13.70 -14.14
N VAL A 121 -2.01 14.34 -13.13
CA VAL A 121 -0.72 13.94 -12.55
C VAL A 121 -0.98 12.92 -11.44
N CYS A 122 -0.51 11.68 -11.63
CA CYS A 122 -0.64 10.57 -10.68
C CYS A 122 0.71 9.98 -10.28
N CYS A 123 1.73 10.83 -10.10
CA CYS A 123 3.13 10.42 -9.90
C CYS A 123 3.48 10.08 -8.44
N GLY A 124 2.49 10.03 -7.53
CA GLY A 124 2.71 9.74 -6.12
C GLY A 124 3.74 10.69 -5.49
N ALA A 125 4.69 10.15 -4.72
CA ALA A 125 5.77 10.91 -4.08
C ALA A 125 6.70 11.64 -5.08
N PHE A 126 6.66 11.30 -6.37
CA PHE A 126 7.44 11.96 -7.42
C PHE A 126 6.69 13.11 -8.11
N SER A 127 5.51 13.49 -7.64
CA SER A 127 4.75 14.59 -8.27
C SER A 127 5.48 15.93 -8.19
N ASN A 128 6.29 16.15 -7.15
CA ASN A 128 7.14 17.34 -6.99
C ASN A 128 8.52 17.21 -7.67
N ALA A 129 8.88 16.03 -8.17
CA ALA A 129 10.23 15.72 -8.70
C ALA A 129 10.59 16.51 -9.96
N ARG A 130 9.57 16.93 -10.68
CA ARG A 130 9.61 17.50 -12.01
C ARG A 130 8.56 18.62 -12.07
N PRO A 131 8.69 19.58 -13.01
CA PRO A 131 7.67 20.59 -13.27
C PRO A 131 6.44 19.97 -13.96
N LEU A 132 5.70 19.13 -13.22
CA LEU A 132 4.49 18.44 -13.68
C LEU A 132 3.23 19.10 -13.13
N LEU A 133 3.34 19.71 -11.95
CA LEU A 133 2.24 20.40 -11.29
C LEU A 133 2.11 21.83 -11.82
N PRO A 134 0.88 22.33 -12.01
CA PRO A 134 0.66 23.69 -12.49
C PRO A 134 1.12 24.73 -11.46
N ALA A 135 1.38 25.94 -11.94
CA ALA A 135 1.45 27.11 -11.06
C ALA A 135 0.06 27.38 -10.44
N GLY A 136 0.05 27.72 -9.16
CA GLY A 136 -1.10 28.21 -8.43
C GLY A 136 -1.52 29.62 -8.90
N ILE A 137 -2.64 30.09 -8.37
CA ILE A 137 -3.25 31.39 -8.74
C ILE A 137 -2.34 32.56 -8.37
N ASP A 138 -1.46 32.38 -7.39
CA ASP A 138 -0.44 33.34 -6.94
C ASP A 138 0.88 33.26 -7.73
N GLY A 139 0.95 32.37 -8.74
CA GLY A 139 2.14 32.15 -9.55
C GLY A 139 3.16 31.17 -8.95
N ASN A 140 2.94 30.66 -7.73
CA ASN A 140 3.83 29.68 -7.11
C ASN A 140 3.52 28.28 -7.61
N VAL A 141 4.53 27.45 -7.86
CA VAL A 141 4.32 26.05 -8.24
C VAL A 141 3.67 25.30 -7.08
N VAL A 142 2.56 24.59 -7.34
CA VAL A 142 1.93 23.72 -6.34
C VAL A 142 2.92 22.64 -5.93
N GLN A 143 3.11 22.46 -4.61
CA GLN A 143 3.93 21.40 -4.03
C GLN A 143 3.06 20.54 -3.12
N LEU A 144 3.25 19.23 -3.19
CA LEU A 144 2.65 18.29 -2.23
C LEU A 144 3.55 18.13 -1.01
N ASP A 145 2.98 18.09 0.20
CA ASP A 145 3.74 17.71 1.38
C ASP A 145 4.18 16.24 1.26
N LEU A 146 5.47 15.98 1.45
CA LEU A 146 6.05 14.64 1.36
C LEU A 146 6.47 14.15 2.74
N THR A 147 6.14 12.89 3.03
CA THR A 147 6.65 12.18 4.20
C THR A 147 7.17 10.83 3.76
N CYS A 148 8.45 10.55 4.04
CA CYS A 148 9.07 9.27 3.73
C CYS A 148 9.15 8.40 4.99
N ARG A 149 8.74 7.14 4.83
CA ARG A 149 8.73 6.14 5.90
C ARG A 149 9.27 4.84 5.32
N THR A 150 10.27 4.26 5.97
CA THR A 150 10.81 2.95 5.59
C THR A 150 10.28 1.91 6.55
N ALA A 151 9.61 0.87 6.05
CA ALA A 151 9.25 -0.29 6.86
C ALA A 151 10.23 -1.43 6.59
N VAL A 152 10.77 -2.03 7.65
CA VAL A 152 11.56 -3.27 7.54
C VAL A 152 10.60 -4.44 7.42
N THR A 153 10.84 -5.34 6.47
CA THR A 153 10.04 -6.55 6.26
C THR A 153 10.89 -7.81 6.38
N ALA A 154 10.51 -8.71 7.27
CA ALA A 154 11.01 -10.07 7.31
C ALA A 154 10.16 -10.98 6.42
N HIS A 155 10.83 -11.85 5.66
CA HIS A 155 10.19 -12.88 4.84
C HIS A 155 10.54 -14.26 5.41
N CYS A 156 9.52 -15.01 5.81
CA CYS A 156 9.66 -16.36 6.33
C CYS A 156 9.11 -17.34 5.30
N VAL A 157 9.97 -18.16 4.70
CA VAL A 157 9.56 -19.24 3.78
C VAL A 157 9.00 -20.37 4.63
N LEU A 158 7.82 -20.85 4.26
CA LEU A 158 7.12 -21.94 4.95
C LEU A 158 7.32 -23.27 4.22
N GLU A 159 7.43 -24.33 5.02
CA GLU A 159 7.22 -25.69 4.52
C GLU A 159 5.74 -25.94 4.22
N GLU A 160 5.47 -26.98 3.42
CA GLU A 160 4.11 -27.32 2.98
C GLU A 160 3.14 -27.56 4.14
N HIS A 161 3.60 -28.26 5.19
CA HIS A 161 2.77 -28.58 6.35
C HIS A 161 2.35 -27.31 7.13
N ASP A 162 3.26 -26.34 7.28
CA ASP A 162 2.97 -25.06 7.92
C ASP A 162 2.09 -24.17 7.05
N ALA A 163 2.34 -24.15 5.73
CA ALA A 163 1.49 -23.45 4.78
C ALA A 163 0.04 -23.95 4.83
N ALA A 164 -0.16 -25.28 4.90
CA ALA A 164 -1.48 -25.89 5.03
C ALA A 164 -2.14 -25.53 6.37
N ARG A 165 -1.38 -25.61 7.48
CA ARG A 165 -1.85 -25.24 8.83
C ARG A 165 -2.28 -23.77 8.92
N LEU A 166 -1.66 -22.88 8.15
CA LEU A 166 -1.89 -21.44 8.16
C LEU A 166 -2.72 -20.95 6.96
N ALA A 167 -3.31 -21.84 6.17
CA ALA A 167 -4.03 -21.46 4.95
C ALA A 167 -5.22 -20.51 5.18
N GLY A 168 -5.87 -20.62 6.35
CA GLY A 168 -6.96 -19.73 6.78
C GLY A 168 -6.51 -18.55 7.66
N MET A 169 -5.21 -18.24 7.70
CA MET A 169 -4.69 -17.15 8.51
C MET A 169 -5.21 -15.79 8.02
N PRO A 170 -5.79 -14.93 8.89
CA PRO A 170 -6.14 -13.58 8.49
C PRO A 170 -4.90 -12.71 8.33
N SER A 171 -5.05 -11.61 7.60
CA SER A 171 -4.08 -10.52 7.72
C SER A 171 -4.15 -9.90 9.11
N VAL A 172 -3.02 -9.51 9.68
CA VAL A 172 -2.96 -8.96 11.04
C VAL A 172 -2.34 -7.58 11.03
N ILE A 173 -2.94 -6.63 11.75
CA ILE A 173 -2.24 -5.45 12.26
C ILE A 173 -2.21 -5.60 13.78
N PHE A 174 -1.01 -5.69 14.33
CA PHE A 174 -0.79 -5.71 15.77
C PHE A 174 -0.23 -4.36 16.22
N ARG A 175 -0.86 -3.76 17.24
CA ARG A 175 -0.43 -2.52 17.88
C ARG A 175 -0.24 -2.79 19.36
N GLY A 176 0.99 -3.06 19.77
CA GLY A 176 1.38 -3.16 21.18
C GLY A 176 1.72 -1.79 21.78
N ALA A 177 2.17 -1.79 23.04
CA ALA A 177 2.60 -0.58 23.73
C ALA A 177 3.85 0.04 23.07
N ASP A 178 4.86 -0.79 22.78
CA ASP A 178 6.19 -0.32 22.34
C ASP A 178 6.47 -0.54 20.85
N PHE A 179 5.64 -1.34 20.16
CA PHE A 179 5.83 -1.62 18.75
C PHE A 179 4.51 -1.90 18.03
N HIS A 180 4.55 -1.72 16.72
CA HIS A 180 3.50 -2.19 15.83
C HIS A 180 4.10 -3.03 14.72
N CYS A 181 3.32 -3.99 14.24
CA CYS A 181 3.66 -4.76 13.06
C CYS A 181 2.40 -5.10 12.27
N TRP A 182 2.61 -5.42 11.01
CA TRP A 182 1.62 -6.07 10.19
C TRP A 182 2.14 -7.44 9.77
N ILE A 183 1.25 -8.41 9.68
CA ILE A 183 1.55 -9.78 9.28
C ILE A 183 0.62 -10.13 8.13
N LEU A 184 1.19 -10.56 7.02
CA LEU A 184 0.41 -11.09 5.90
C LEU A 184 0.24 -12.60 6.06
N PRO A 185 -0.91 -13.14 5.60
CA PRO A 185 -1.09 -14.60 5.48
C PRO A 185 0.01 -15.24 4.64
N PRO A 186 0.12 -16.58 4.65
CA PRO A 186 0.94 -17.29 3.66
C PRO A 186 0.56 -16.87 2.24
N ILE A 187 1.54 -16.38 1.47
CA ILE A 187 1.35 -15.96 0.08
C ILE A 187 2.26 -16.80 -0.81
N MET A 188 1.67 -17.39 -1.86
CA MET A 188 2.42 -18.08 -2.92
C MET A 188 3.06 -17.07 -3.88
N TYR A 189 4.37 -17.18 -4.03
CA TYR A 189 5.17 -16.39 -4.98
C TYR A 189 5.31 -17.11 -6.33
N PRO A 190 5.63 -16.38 -7.41
CA PRO A 190 5.77 -16.97 -8.75
C PRO A 190 6.83 -18.05 -8.86
N ASP A 191 7.83 -18.06 -7.98
CA ASP A 191 8.88 -19.07 -7.86
C ASP A 191 8.42 -20.34 -7.10
N GLY A 192 7.17 -20.38 -6.64
CA GLY A 192 6.60 -21.49 -5.88
C GLY A 192 6.81 -21.39 -4.37
N ALA A 193 7.56 -20.40 -3.87
CA ALA A 193 7.76 -20.23 -2.43
C ALA A 193 6.48 -19.75 -1.74
N CYS A 194 6.12 -20.38 -0.61
CA CYS A 194 5.07 -19.89 0.27
C CYS A 194 5.69 -19.03 1.38
N ILE A 195 5.32 -17.76 1.47
CA ILE A 195 6.00 -16.80 2.35
C ILE A 195 4.99 -16.11 3.27
N ILE A 196 5.29 -16.07 4.57
CA ILE A 196 4.71 -15.10 5.50
C ILE A 196 5.60 -13.86 5.52
N LYS A 197 4.97 -12.69 5.47
CA LYS A 197 5.65 -11.41 5.58
C LYS A 197 5.26 -10.71 6.86
N ILE A 198 6.25 -10.23 7.59
CA ILE A 198 6.07 -9.44 8.79
C ILE A 198 6.77 -8.12 8.55
N GLY A 199 6.04 -7.01 8.62
CA GLY A 199 6.64 -5.67 8.56
C GLY A 199 6.40 -4.89 9.84
N GLY A 200 7.35 -4.03 10.20
CA GLY A 200 7.35 -3.30 11.46
C GLY A 200 7.80 -1.85 11.35
N ALA A 201 7.79 -1.19 12.52
CA ALA A 201 7.82 0.25 12.71
C ALA A 201 8.77 1.04 11.79
N PRO A 202 8.27 2.13 11.19
CA PRO A 202 9.04 2.90 10.25
C PRO A 202 10.07 3.77 10.94
N LYS A 203 11.28 3.82 10.37
CA LYS A 203 12.18 4.94 10.62
C LYS A 203 11.74 6.07 9.66
N GLU A 204 11.52 7.27 10.20
CA GLU A 204 11.47 8.47 9.37
C GLU A 204 12.89 8.73 8.90
N VAL A 205 13.12 8.54 7.60
CA VAL A 205 14.43 8.72 7.00
C VAL A 205 14.20 9.61 5.78
N LEU A 206 14.91 10.74 5.79
CA LEU A 206 15.31 11.58 4.65
C LEU A 206 14.45 12.83 4.37
N ALA A 207 15.17 13.90 4.01
CA ALA A 207 14.74 15.30 4.07
C ALA A 207 14.69 15.99 2.69
N SER A 208 15.16 15.33 1.61
CA SER A 208 15.22 15.93 0.26
C SER A 208 14.83 14.98 -0.89
N HIS A 209 14.49 15.57 -2.04
CA HIS A 209 14.02 14.87 -3.24
C HIS A 209 15.03 13.84 -3.80
N ASP A 210 16.30 14.23 -3.95
CA ASP A 210 17.34 13.36 -4.51
C ASP A 210 17.60 12.14 -3.62
N GLU A 211 17.48 12.32 -2.31
CA GLU A 211 17.56 11.23 -1.33
C GLU A 211 16.44 10.22 -1.55
N VAL A 212 15.19 10.68 -1.79
CA VAL A 212 14.05 9.80 -2.07
C VAL A 212 14.24 9.02 -3.38
N VAL A 213 14.69 9.68 -4.46
CA VAL A 213 14.96 9.02 -5.74
C VAL A 213 16.07 7.98 -5.60
N ARG A 214 17.17 8.34 -4.94
CA ARG A 214 18.32 7.46 -4.74
C ARG A 214 17.95 6.27 -3.85
N TRP A 215 17.18 6.50 -2.81
CA TRP A 215 16.65 5.47 -1.91
C TRP A 215 15.77 4.45 -2.66
N TYR A 216 14.79 4.92 -3.46
CA TYR A 216 13.93 4.02 -4.25
C TYR A 216 14.72 3.19 -5.27
N ARG A 217 15.74 3.76 -5.90
CA ARG A 217 16.57 3.07 -6.89
C ARG A 217 17.52 2.04 -6.28
N ASN A 218 17.89 2.21 -5.02
CA ASN A 218 18.85 1.36 -4.31
C ASN A 218 18.20 0.33 -3.37
N GLY A 219 16.90 0.04 -3.52
CA GLY A 219 16.23 -1.01 -2.76
C GLY A 219 15.70 -0.59 -1.39
N GLY A 220 15.82 0.69 -1.03
CA GLY A 220 15.22 1.24 0.18
C GLY A 220 15.96 0.96 1.49
N GLU A 221 17.26 0.63 1.42
CA GLU A 221 18.17 0.49 2.58
C GLU A 221 18.78 1.83 3.03
#